data_AF-A0A971RNG2-F1
#
_entry.id   AF-A0A971RNG2-F1
#
_cell.length_a   1.000
_cell.length_b   1.000
_cell.length_c   1.000
_cell.angle_alpha   90.00
_cell.angle_beta   90.00
_cell.angle_gamma   90.00
#
_symmetry.space_group_name_H-M   'P 1'
#
loop_
_entity.id
_entity.type
_entity.pdbx_description
1 polymer ?
#
loop_
_entity_poly.entity_id
_entity_poly.type
_entity_poly.pdbx_seq_one_letter_code
_entity_poly.pdbx_strand_id
1 'polypeptide(L)'
;WLAGLNDDEQLISLALHAAIICDDAMPRRILIRLFEAGQNVRDKLRSICLDTDWTWQDDQTEAFDEQKNRNQQVCCSLLKVLGQWQAEDTTDLIISKFVNMIRPDDRVAEAVGLYLINMGPSAVRIIIEKTEELISQDPAKQLGHEYLMMTLAAIGQTHKQDEIFSVLRKSFRKMENPLIAAACIGDYGDPRGIRVLRSYLEDRLPAVAPALFQEMASAIKKLGGNMDGLVHPMFPMADRDMMS
;
A
#
# COMPACT_ATOMS: atom_id res chain seq x y z
N TRP A 1 9.81 -2.41 -35.05
CA TRP A 1 10.91 -1.82 -34.26
C TRP A 1 11.33 -2.73 -33.10
N LEU A 2 10.41 -3.26 -32.27
CA LEU A 2 10.78 -4.17 -31.16
C LEU A 2 11.12 -5.63 -31.58
N ALA A 3 10.74 -6.06 -32.79
CA ALA A 3 10.93 -7.44 -33.27
C ALA A 3 12.40 -7.85 -33.50
N GLY A 4 13.35 -6.92 -33.39
CA GLY A 4 14.79 -7.18 -33.52
C GLY A 4 15.55 -7.23 -32.19
N LEU A 5 14.86 -6.95 -31.06
CA LEU A 5 15.45 -7.02 -29.72
C LEU A 5 15.32 -8.46 -29.23
N ASN A 6 16.33 -9.27 -29.53
CA ASN A 6 16.42 -10.68 -29.13
C ASN A 6 17.44 -10.90 -28.00
N ASP A 7 18.10 -9.84 -27.55
CA ASP A 7 19.10 -9.89 -26.51
C ASP A 7 18.55 -9.31 -25.21
N ASP A 8 18.78 -10.04 -24.11
CA ASP A 8 18.27 -9.70 -22.77
C ASP A 8 18.77 -8.31 -22.34
N GLU A 9 20.03 -7.98 -22.62
CA GLU A 9 20.61 -6.68 -22.24
C GLU A 9 19.91 -5.51 -22.95
N GLN A 10 19.59 -5.68 -24.23
CA GLN A 10 18.87 -4.66 -24.99
C GLN A 10 17.43 -4.47 -24.48
N LEU A 11 16.74 -5.56 -24.10
CA LEU A 11 15.41 -5.48 -23.51
C LEU A 11 15.43 -4.82 -22.14
N ILE A 12 16.41 -5.14 -21.30
CA ILE A 12 16.61 -4.49 -20.00
C ILE A 12 16.88 -3.01 -20.21
N SER A 13 17.82 -2.64 -21.10
CA SER A 13 18.15 -1.24 -21.39
C SER A 13 16.92 -0.45 -21.86
N LEU A 14 16.10 -1.04 -22.73
CA LEU A 14 14.84 -0.45 -23.17
C LEU A 14 13.86 -0.25 -22.00
N ALA A 15 13.73 -1.24 -21.12
CA ALA A 15 12.85 -1.14 -19.95
C ALA A 15 13.29 -0.03 -18.99
N LEU A 16 14.61 0.12 -18.75
CA LEU A 16 15.16 1.19 -17.93
C LEU A 16 14.91 2.57 -18.55
N HIS A 17 15.10 2.69 -19.87
CA HIS A 17 14.82 3.93 -20.57
C HIS A 17 13.33 4.28 -20.54
N ALA A 18 12.46 3.30 -20.75
CA ALA A 18 11.01 3.47 -20.64
C ALA A 18 10.59 3.85 -19.22
N ALA A 19 11.21 3.28 -18.20
CA ALA A 19 10.92 3.60 -16.80
C ALA A 19 11.23 5.06 -16.42
N ILE A 20 12.22 5.67 -17.09
CA ILE A 20 12.57 7.09 -16.88
C ILE A 20 11.59 8.02 -17.63
N ILE A 21 11.15 7.62 -18.82
CA ILE A 21 10.29 8.45 -19.67
C ILE A 21 8.82 8.34 -19.28
N CYS A 22 8.39 7.16 -18.83
CA CYS A 22 7.00 6.88 -18.49
C CYS A 22 6.80 7.08 -16.99
N ASP A 23 6.15 8.19 -16.64
CA ASP A 23 5.85 8.54 -15.25
C ASP A 23 4.90 7.53 -14.56
N ASP A 24 3.99 6.92 -15.32
CA ASP A 24 2.92 6.08 -14.76
C ASP A 24 3.11 4.58 -15.04
N ALA A 25 2.91 4.16 -16.30
CA ALA A 25 2.89 2.75 -16.69
C ALA A 25 3.79 2.46 -17.89
N MET A 26 4.48 1.31 -17.82
CA MET A 26 5.31 0.86 -18.91
C MET A 26 4.46 0.53 -20.15
N PRO A 27 4.87 0.95 -21.37
CA PRO A 27 4.11 0.68 -22.58
C PRO A 27 3.85 -0.82 -22.78
N ARG A 28 2.61 -1.18 -23.07
CA ARG A 28 2.16 -2.58 -23.21
C ARG A 28 3.05 -3.43 -24.12
N ARG A 29 3.58 -2.85 -25.20
CA ARG A 29 4.47 -3.56 -26.13
C ARG A 29 5.81 -3.94 -25.51
N ILE A 30 6.33 -3.14 -24.58
CA ILE A 30 7.55 -3.43 -23.83
C ILE A 30 7.27 -4.52 -22.80
N LEU A 31 6.15 -4.41 -22.06
CA LEU A 31 5.72 -5.43 -21.10
C LEU A 31 5.62 -6.83 -21.73
N ILE A 32 4.96 -6.94 -22.89
CA ILE A 32 4.83 -8.23 -23.61
C ILE A 32 6.22 -8.82 -23.90
N ARG A 33 7.17 -8.01 -24.38
CA ARG A 33 8.52 -8.47 -24.69
C ARG A 33 9.32 -8.86 -23.46
N LEU A 34 9.17 -8.13 -22.35
CA LEU A 34 9.78 -8.51 -21.09
C LEU A 34 9.25 -9.87 -20.63
N PHE A 35 7.93 -10.07 -20.67
CA PHE A 35 7.29 -11.32 -20.23
C PHE A 35 7.71 -12.53 -21.09
N GLU A 36 7.98 -12.32 -22.38
CA GLU A 36 8.49 -13.34 -23.30
C GLU A 36 9.97 -13.69 -23.06
N ALA A 37 10.79 -12.76 -22.53
CA ALA A 37 12.23 -12.97 -22.35
C ALA A 37 12.57 -13.94 -21.20
N GLY A 38 11.62 -14.20 -20.31
CA GLY A 38 11.74 -15.23 -19.28
C GLY A 38 12.56 -14.83 -18.05
N GLN A 39 13.12 -15.85 -17.37
CA GLN A 39 13.62 -15.73 -15.99
C GLN A 39 14.83 -14.80 -15.84
N ASN A 40 15.78 -14.83 -16.78
CA ASN A 40 17.02 -14.04 -16.68
C ASN A 40 16.74 -12.54 -16.61
N VAL A 41 15.85 -12.05 -17.49
CA VAL A 41 15.40 -10.66 -17.48
C VAL A 41 14.70 -10.34 -16.16
N ARG A 42 13.78 -11.21 -15.72
CA ARG A 42 13.05 -11.03 -14.45
C ARG A 42 13.99 -10.92 -13.25
N ASP A 43 14.99 -11.81 -13.17
CA ASP A 43 15.99 -11.81 -12.11
C ASP A 43 16.82 -10.52 -12.12
N LYS A 44 17.16 -10.01 -13.30
CA LYS A 44 17.90 -8.75 -13.41
C LYS A 44 17.05 -7.55 -13.00
N LEU A 45 15.78 -7.49 -13.39
CA LEU A 45 14.86 -6.44 -12.94
C LEU A 45 14.68 -6.49 -11.42
N ARG A 46 14.54 -7.69 -10.85
CA ARG A 46 14.49 -7.91 -9.39
C ARG A 46 15.75 -7.34 -8.72
N SER A 47 16.94 -7.68 -9.19
CA SER A 47 18.19 -7.18 -8.60
C SER A 47 18.23 -5.66 -8.61
N ILE A 48 17.83 -5.00 -9.71
CA ILE A 48 17.79 -3.53 -9.78
C ILE A 48 16.87 -2.95 -8.68
N CYS A 49 15.67 -3.50 -8.50
CA CYS A 49 14.76 -3.06 -7.43
C CYS A 49 15.36 -3.27 -6.03
N LEU A 50 15.97 -4.44 -5.78
CA LEU A 50 16.56 -4.77 -4.48
C LEU A 50 17.85 -4.01 -4.16
N ASP A 51 18.60 -3.60 -5.18
CA ASP A 51 19.84 -2.84 -5.01
C ASP A 51 19.61 -1.32 -4.91
N THR A 52 18.43 -0.83 -5.32
CA THR A 52 18.07 0.60 -5.26
C THR A 52 17.88 1.07 -3.82
N ASP A 53 18.41 2.24 -3.46
CA ASP A 53 18.11 2.88 -2.18
C ASP A 53 16.68 3.45 -2.15
N TRP A 54 15.86 2.95 -1.24
CA TRP A 54 14.44 3.30 -1.09
C TRP A 54 14.19 4.38 -0.04
N THR A 55 15.23 4.91 0.59
CA THR A 55 15.09 5.92 1.65
C THR A 55 14.66 7.26 1.08
N TRP A 56 13.73 7.92 1.80
CA TRP A 56 13.31 9.27 1.50
C TRP A 56 14.49 10.24 1.56
N GLN A 57 14.57 11.18 0.61
CA GLN A 57 15.50 12.31 0.66
C GLN A 57 14.78 13.53 1.18
N ASP A 58 15.39 14.21 2.14
CA ASP A 58 14.86 15.49 2.61
C ASP A 58 15.24 16.61 1.66
N ASP A 59 14.24 17.10 0.91
CA ASP A 59 14.37 18.24 0.00
C ASP A 59 14.87 19.52 0.69
N GLN A 60 14.85 19.59 2.03
CA GLN A 60 15.24 20.79 2.79
C GLN A 60 16.65 20.75 3.39
N THR A 61 17.28 19.57 3.52
CA THR A 61 18.54 19.44 4.29
C THR A 61 19.68 18.76 3.54
N GLU A 62 19.40 17.95 2.52
CA GLU A 62 20.42 17.32 1.69
C GLU A 62 20.49 17.94 0.29
N ALA A 63 21.68 17.95 -0.30
CA ALA A 63 21.79 18.30 -1.71
C ALA A 63 20.99 17.29 -2.54
N PHE A 64 20.05 17.78 -3.34
CA PHE A 64 19.21 16.95 -4.20
C PHE A 64 20.07 15.99 -5.02
N ASP A 65 19.92 14.68 -4.79
CA ASP A 65 20.64 13.64 -5.52
C ASP A 65 19.79 13.21 -6.72
N GLU A 66 20.02 13.86 -7.85
CA GLU A 66 19.31 13.57 -9.10
C GLU A 66 19.46 12.10 -9.52
N GLN A 67 20.61 11.47 -9.25
CA GLN A 67 20.86 10.09 -9.62
C GLN A 67 20.06 9.13 -8.74
N LYS A 68 20.01 9.37 -7.43
CA LYS A 68 19.17 8.59 -6.50
C LYS A 68 17.69 8.72 -6.89
N ASN A 69 17.21 9.93 -7.16
CA ASN A 69 15.83 10.15 -7.58
C ASN A 69 15.50 9.38 -8.87
N ARG A 70 16.37 9.46 -9.90
CA ARG A 70 16.22 8.68 -11.14
C ARG A 70 16.22 7.17 -10.87
N ASN A 71 17.09 6.67 -10.00
CA ASN A 71 17.12 5.25 -9.65
C ASN A 71 15.82 4.81 -8.95
N GLN A 72 15.28 5.64 -8.07
CA GLN A 72 14.00 5.39 -7.39
C GLN A 72 12.83 5.36 -8.38
N GLN A 73 12.78 6.30 -9.33
CA GLN A 73 11.77 6.30 -10.40
C GLN A 73 11.81 5.00 -11.21
N VAL A 74 13.01 4.59 -11.62
CA VAL A 74 13.20 3.32 -12.33
C VAL A 74 12.71 2.14 -11.48
N CYS A 75 13.11 2.09 -10.22
CA CYS A 75 12.68 1.04 -9.28
C CYS A 75 11.15 0.99 -9.15
N CYS A 76 10.47 2.13 -9.01
CA CYS A 76 9.01 2.19 -8.90
C CYS A 76 8.33 1.60 -10.13
N SER A 77 8.80 1.95 -11.33
CA SER A 77 8.26 1.42 -12.58
C SER A 77 8.48 -0.10 -12.67
N LEU A 78 9.69 -0.58 -12.35
CA LEU A 78 10.02 -2.00 -12.40
C LEU A 78 9.26 -2.83 -11.35
N LEU A 79 9.00 -2.30 -10.15
CA LEU A 79 8.13 -2.96 -9.16
C LEU A 79 6.73 -3.19 -9.74
N LYS A 80 6.13 -2.20 -10.41
CA LYS A 80 4.84 -2.39 -11.09
C LYS A 80 4.91 -3.51 -12.14
N VAL A 81 5.98 -3.55 -12.95
CA VAL A 81 6.21 -4.60 -13.94
C VAL A 81 6.30 -5.98 -13.29
N LEU A 82 7.10 -6.13 -12.22
CA LEU A 82 7.26 -7.41 -11.52
C LEU A 82 5.95 -7.91 -10.91
N GLY A 83 5.09 -7.00 -10.46
CA GLY A 83 3.78 -7.34 -9.90
C GLY A 83 2.83 -7.82 -11.00
N GLN A 84 2.81 -7.14 -12.15
CA GLN A 84 2.07 -7.58 -13.33
C GLN A 84 2.59 -8.92 -13.89
N TRP A 85 3.89 -9.19 -13.72
CA TRP A 85 4.52 -10.46 -14.09
C TRP A 85 4.30 -11.56 -13.04
N GLN A 86 3.61 -11.26 -11.93
CA GLN A 86 3.33 -12.21 -10.86
C GLN A 86 4.61 -12.90 -10.34
N ALA A 87 5.67 -12.12 -10.10
CA ALA A 87 6.96 -12.62 -9.62
C ALA A 87 6.92 -13.01 -8.13
N GLU A 88 6.29 -14.15 -7.81
CA GLU A 88 6.07 -14.64 -6.44
C GLU A 88 7.37 -14.93 -5.66
N ASP A 89 8.40 -15.39 -6.37
CA ASP A 89 9.75 -15.64 -5.82
C ASP A 89 10.44 -14.38 -5.27
N THR A 90 9.87 -13.20 -5.56
CA THR A 90 10.41 -11.90 -5.20
C THR A 90 9.64 -11.26 -4.04
N THR A 91 8.43 -11.73 -3.74
CA THR A 91 7.51 -11.04 -2.83
C THR A 91 8.05 -10.91 -1.41
N ASP A 92 8.61 -11.98 -0.84
CA ASP A 92 9.18 -11.92 0.51
C ASP A 92 10.37 -10.96 0.60
N LEU A 93 11.22 -10.91 -0.42
CA LEU A 93 12.37 -10.02 -0.46
C LEU A 93 11.95 -8.55 -0.51
N ILE A 94 10.94 -8.22 -1.34
CA ILE A 94 10.40 -6.86 -1.45
C ILE A 94 9.76 -6.44 -0.13
N ILE A 95 8.87 -7.25 0.44
CA ILE A 95 8.18 -6.90 1.69
C ILE A 95 9.20 -6.78 2.83
N SER A 96 10.12 -7.75 2.95
CA SER A 96 11.14 -7.74 4.00
C SER A 96 12.05 -6.52 3.91
N LYS A 97 12.44 -6.10 2.70
CA LYS A 97 13.18 -4.84 2.53
C LYS A 97 12.34 -3.64 2.96
N PHE A 98 11.08 -3.57 2.51
CA PHE A 98 10.17 -2.46 2.77
C PHE A 98 9.87 -2.26 4.26
N VAL A 99 9.48 -3.32 4.97
CA VAL A 99 9.07 -3.23 6.39
C VAL A 99 10.23 -2.96 7.36
N ASN A 100 11.47 -3.15 6.90
CA ASN A 100 12.66 -2.82 7.67
C ASN A 100 13.13 -1.37 7.45
N MET A 101 12.44 -0.60 6.62
CA MET A 101 12.72 0.81 6.44
C MET A 101 12.01 1.65 7.51
N ILE A 102 12.74 2.63 8.05
CA ILE A 102 12.17 3.61 8.99
C ILE A 102 11.29 4.62 8.24
N ARG A 103 11.76 5.09 7.08
CA ARG A 103 11.09 6.10 6.27
C ARG A 103 11.32 5.84 4.78
N PRO A 104 10.51 4.94 4.16
CA PRO A 104 10.57 4.75 2.72
C PRO A 104 10.15 6.05 2.01
N ASP A 105 10.69 6.28 0.81
CA ASP A 105 10.15 7.28 -0.13
C ASP A 105 8.70 6.91 -0.47
N ASP A 106 7.80 7.90 -0.45
CA ASP A 106 6.36 7.66 -0.64
C ASP A 106 6.04 7.04 -2.02
N ARG A 107 6.79 7.39 -3.06
CA ARG A 107 6.61 6.80 -4.42
C ARG A 107 6.99 5.34 -4.41
N VAL A 108 8.06 5.00 -3.67
CA VAL A 108 8.49 3.60 -3.51
C VAL A 108 7.46 2.82 -2.70
N ALA A 109 6.93 3.39 -1.60
CA ALA A 109 5.89 2.76 -0.80
C ALA A 109 4.62 2.48 -1.62
N GLU A 110 4.18 3.44 -2.43
CA GLU A 110 3.08 3.28 -3.37
C GLU A 110 3.37 2.19 -4.41
N ALA A 111 4.57 2.18 -5.00
CA ALA A 111 4.98 1.18 -5.98
C ALA A 111 5.03 -0.24 -5.39
N VAL A 112 5.45 -0.40 -4.13
CA VAL A 112 5.38 -1.67 -3.40
C VAL A 112 3.93 -2.09 -3.20
N GLY A 113 3.04 -1.18 -2.80
CA GLY A 113 1.61 -1.45 -2.69
C GLY A 113 1.00 -1.92 -4.02
N LEU A 114 1.31 -1.23 -5.12
CA LEU A 114 0.85 -1.61 -6.47
C LEU A 114 1.44 -2.94 -6.95
N TYR A 115 2.72 -3.21 -6.64
CA TYR A 115 3.33 -4.52 -6.88
C TYR A 115 2.48 -5.62 -6.23
N LEU A 116 2.19 -5.49 -4.93
CA LEU A 116 1.43 -6.46 -4.16
C LEU A 116 -0.05 -6.57 -4.59
N ILE A 117 -0.69 -5.47 -4.94
CA ILE A 117 -2.07 -5.47 -5.48
C ILE A 117 -2.11 -6.22 -6.81
N ASN A 118 -1.11 -6.03 -7.68
CA ASN A 118 -1.02 -6.73 -8.96
C ASN A 118 -0.71 -8.23 -8.80
N MET A 119 -0.03 -8.65 -7.73
CA MET A 119 0.08 -10.06 -7.34
C MET A 119 -1.31 -10.63 -6.96
N GLY A 120 -2.13 -9.82 -6.29
CA GLY A 120 -3.50 -10.19 -5.93
C GLY A 120 -3.54 -11.27 -4.83
N PRO A 121 -4.39 -12.31 -4.96
CA PRO A 121 -4.56 -13.33 -3.92
C PRO A 121 -3.28 -14.06 -3.48
N SER A 122 -2.30 -14.24 -4.37
CA SER A 122 -1.05 -14.94 -4.05
C SER A 122 -0.20 -14.20 -3.00
N ALA A 123 -0.34 -12.87 -2.91
CA ALA A 123 0.36 -12.07 -1.91
C ALA A 123 -0.34 -12.02 -0.54
N VAL A 124 -1.62 -12.40 -0.44
CA VAL A 124 -2.41 -12.21 0.80
C VAL A 124 -1.75 -12.87 2.01
N ARG A 125 -1.36 -14.14 1.89
CA ARG A 125 -0.80 -14.90 3.00
C ARG A 125 0.43 -14.20 3.60
N ILE A 126 1.39 -13.85 2.74
CA ILE A 126 2.65 -13.25 3.20
C ILE A 126 2.44 -11.83 3.74
N ILE A 127 1.49 -11.05 3.18
CA ILE A 127 1.18 -9.74 3.73
C ILE A 127 0.52 -9.88 5.12
N ILE A 128 -0.37 -10.86 5.32
CA ILE A 128 -0.94 -11.14 6.66
C ILE A 128 0.17 -11.49 7.64
N GLU A 129 1.04 -12.44 7.31
CA GLU A 129 2.15 -12.86 8.16
C GLU A 129 3.02 -11.66 8.58
N LYS A 130 3.45 -10.84 7.62
CA LYS A 130 4.27 -9.64 7.88
C LYS A 130 3.53 -8.55 8.63
N THR A 131 2.24 -8.35 8.34
CA THR A 131 1.39 -7.41 9.10
C THR A 131 1.29 -7.84 10.56
N GLU A 132 1.06 -9.13 10.81
CA GLU A 132 0.95 -9.67 12.17
C GLU A 132 2.25 -9.60 12.97
N GLU A 133 3.40 -9.80 12.32
CA GLU A 133 4.71 -9.57 12.93
C GLU A 133 4.87 -8.13 13.42
N LEU A 134 4.31 -7.15 12.70
CA LEU A 134 4.42 -5.72 13.01
C LEU A 134 3.41 -5.20 14.06
N ILE A 135 2.28 -5.89 14.26
CA ILE A 135 1.16 -5.50 15.15
C ILE A 135 1.57 -5.25 16.63
N SER A 136 2.79 -5.62 17.03
CA SER A 136 3.32 -5.43 18.39
C SER A 136 4.74 -4.86 18.43
N GLN A 137 5.23 -4.29 17.33
CA GLN A 137 6.61 -3.82 17.22
C GLN A 137 6.74 -2.29 17.31
N ASP A 138 7.99 -1.87 17.52
CA ASP A 138 8.56 -0.52 17.46
C ASP A 138 7.71 0.51 16.67
N PRO A 139 7.32 1.65 17.28
CA PRO A 139 6.67 2.77 16.58
C PRO A 139 7.37 3.18 15.29
N ALA A 140 8.69 3.00 15.18
CA ALA A 140 9.45 3.27 13.95
C ALA A 140 9.03 2.42 12.74
N LYS A 141 8.33 1.30 12.96
CA LYS A 141 7.83 0.41 11.90
C LYS A 141 6.35 0.60 11.57
N GLN A 142 5.70 1.59 12.18
CA GLN A 142 4.27 1.84 11.98
C GLN A 142 3.92 2.13 10.52
N LEU A 143 4.77 2.85 9.78
CA LEU A 143 4.52 3.17 8.37
C LEU A 143 4.45 1.91 7.49
N GLY A 144 5.41 0.99 7.65
CA GLY A 144 5.39 -0.28 6.92
C GLY A 144 4.12 -1.08 7.23
N HIS A 145 3.69 -1.08 8.49
CA HIS A 145 2.44 -1.72 8.91
C HIS A 145 1.21 -1.11 8.23
N GLU A 146 1.11 0.22 8.21
CA GLU A 146 0.02 0.97 7.58
C GLU A 146 -0.10 0.67 6.07
N TYR A 147 1.02 0.73 5.34
CA TYR A 147 1.03 0.45 3.90
C TYR A 147 0.63 -1.00 3.57
N LEU A 148 1.08 -1.98 4.36
CA LEU A 148 0.65 -3.38 4.20
C LEU A 148 -0.84 -3.56 4.48
N MET A 149 -1.39 -2.86 5.47
CA MET A 149 -2.83 -2.88 5.74
C MET A 149 -3.65 -2.28 4.59
N MET A 150 -3.22 -1.13 4.05
CA MET A 150 -3.87 -0.49 2.91
C MET A 150 -3.88 -1.44 1.69
N THR A 151 -2.75 -2.11 1.45
CA THR A 151 -2.60 -3.12 0.39
C THR A 151 -3.57 -4.29 0.60
N LEU A 152 -3.66 -4.84 1.82
CA LEU A 152 -4.61 -5.90 2.15
C LEU A 152 -6.07 -5.48 1.97
N ALA A 153 -6.42 -4.26 2.40
CA ALA A 153 -7.76 -3.72 2.20
C ALA A 153 -8.10 -3.61 0.70
N ALA A 154 -7.15 -3.13 -0.12
CA ALA A 154 -7.31 -3.02 -1.57
C ALA A 154 -7.48 -4.40 -2.25
N ILE A 155 -6.64 -5.39 -1.94
CA ILE A 155 -6.80 -6.76 -2.45
C ILE A 155 -8.15 -7.33 -1.99
N GLY A 156 -8.50 -7.12 -0.73
CA GLY A 156 -9.73 -7.58 -0.10
C GLY A 156 -11.01 -6.95 -0.68
N GLN A 157 -10.94 -5.81 -1.37
CA GLN A 157 -12.10 -5.23 -2.06
C GLN A 157 -12.67 -6.19 -3.11
N THR A 158 -11.78 -6.85 -3.86
CA THR A 158 -12.15 -7.79 -4.94
C THR A 158 -12.07 -9.26 -4.51
N HIS A 159 -11.27 -9.56 -3.47
CA HIS A 159 -11.04 -10.92 -2.98
C HIS A 159 -11.30 -11.02 -1.48
N LYS A 160 -12.57 -11.09 -1.09
CA LYS A 160 -12.98 -11.20 0.32
C LYS A 160 -12.44 -12.48 0.94
N GLN A 161 -11.72 -12.33 2.05
CA GLN A 161 -11.27 -13.43 2.90
C GLN A 161 -11.41 -13.02 4.37
N ASP A 162 -11.86 -13.94 5.22
CA ASP A 162 -12.10 -13.68 6.65
C ASP A 162 -10.81 -13.34 7.39
N GLU A 163 -9.70 -13.95 6.97
CA GLU A 163 -8.36 -13.73 7.49
C GLU A 163 -7.91 -12.28 7.29
N ILE A 164 -8.22 -11.68 6.13
CA ILE A 164 -7.95 -10.25 5.87
C ILE A 164 -8.72 -9.38 6.85
N PHE A 165 -10.03 -9.61 7.02
CA PHE A 165 -10.83 -8.82 7.96
C PHE A 165 -10.32 -8.98 9.40
N SER A 166 -9.95 -10.21 9.78
CA SER A 166 -9.41 -10.53 11.10
C SER A 166 -8.13 -9.74 11.39
N VAL A 167 -7.18 -9.71 10.46
CA VAL A 167 -5.92 -8.97 10.67
C VAL A 167 -6.16 -7.46 10.70
N LEU A 168 -7.00 -6.91 9.81
CA LEU A 168 -7.33 -5.47 9.82
C LEU A 168 -7.97 -5.05 11.15
N ARG A 169 -8.92 -5.85 11.65
CA ARG A 169 -9.56 -5.63 12.96
C ARG A 169 -8.56 -5.76 14.11
N LYS A 170 -7.64 -6.71 14.04
CA LYS A 170 -6.60 -6.92 15.07
C LYS A 170 -5.65 -5.73 15.12
N SER A 171 -5.19 -5.24 13.97
CA SER A 171 -4.35 -4.05 13.86
C SER A 171 -5.05 -2.82 14.42
N PHE A 172 -6.30 -2.56 13.99
CA PHE A 172 -7.12 -1.45 14.49
C PHE A 172 -7.20 -1.37 16.01
N ARG A 173 -7.27 -2.52 16.68
CA ARG A 173 -7.37 -2.59 18.15
C ARG A 173 -6.05 -2.35 18.89
N LYS A 174 -4.91 -2.56 18.22
CA LYS A 174 -3.59 -2.53 18.85
C LYS A 174 -2.74 -1.33 18.50
N MET A 175 -3.00 -0.68 17.37
CA MET A 175 -2.27 0.51 16.96
C MET A 175 -2.53 1.67 17.92
N GLU A 176 -1.46 2.43 18.22
CA GLU A 176 -1.55 3.63 19.05
C GLU A 176 -2.41 4.71 18.36
N ASN A 177 -2.18 4.92 17.06
CA ASN A 177 -3.02 5.73 16.20
C ASN A 177 -3.81 4.84 15.22
N PRO A 178 -5.10 4.57 15.48
CA PRO A 178 -5.90 3.66 14.65
C PRO A 178 -6.55 4.35 13.44
N LEU A 179 -6.14 5.57 13.07
CA LEU A 179 -6.75 6.34 11.96
C LEU A 179 -6.66 5.58 10.63
N ILE A 180 -5.47 5.18 10.21
CA ILE A 180 -5.29 4.42 8.95
C ILE A 180 -5.98 3.06 9.05
N ALA A 181 -5.93 2.41 10.20
CA ALA A 181 -6.62 1.14 10.40
C ALA A 181 -8.14 1.25 10.28
N ALA A 182 -8.74 2.36 10.73
CA ALA A 182 -10.16 2.64 10.57
C ALA A 182 -10.53 2.83 9.09
N ALA A 183 -9.71 3.59 8.35
CA ALA A 183 -9.86 3.76 6.90
C ALA A 183 -9.79 2.40 6.18
N CYS A 184 -8.81 1.57 6.50
CA CYS A 184 -8.65 0.23 5.92
C CYS A 184 -9.87 -0.68 6.18
N ILE A 185 -10.51 -0.60 7.35
CA ILE A 185 -11.75 -1.35 7.63
C ILE A 185 -12.89 -0.88 6.71
N GLY A 186 -13.03 0.44 6.51
CA GLY A 186 -14.01 1.02 5.60
C GLY A 186 -13.75 0.65 4.14
N ASP A 187 -12.50 0.71 3.71
CA ASP A 187 -12.06 0.38 2.35
C ASP A 187 -12.18 -1.12 2.05
N TYR A 188 -11.92 -1.98 3.04
CA TYR A 188 -12.18 -3.41 2.89
C TYR A 188 -13.65 -3.70 2.64
N GLY A 189 -14.60 -2.85 3.04
CA GLY A 189 -15.99 -2.92 2.55
C GLY A 189 -16.84 -4.04 3.15
N ASP A 190 -16.49 -4.57 4.32
CA ASP A 190 -17.26 -5.61 5.01
C ASP A 190 -18.19 -4.99 6.08
N PRO A 191 -19.51 -5.28 6.05
CA PRO A 191 -20.47 -4.73 7.01
C PRO A 191 -20.14 -4.99 8.48
N ARG A 192 -19.38 -6.05 8.80
CA ARG A 192 -18.88 -6.32 10.16
C ARG A 192 -18.03 -5.17 10.70
N GLY A 193 -17.41 -4.37 9.82
CA GLY A 193 -16.66 -3.17 10.15
C GLY A 193 -17.49 -2.13 10.89
N ILE A 194 -18.79 -1.99 10.57
CA ILE A 194 -19.69 -1.03 11.24
C ILE A 194 -19.70 -1.27 12.75
N ARG A 195 -19.90 -2.53 13.16
CA ARG A 195 -19.95 -2.90 14.59
C ARG A 195 -18.63 -2.60 15.28
N VAL A 196 -17.51 -2.88 14.62
CA VAL A 196 -16.16 -2.64 15.17
C VAL A 196 -15.96 -1.15 15.43
N LEU A 197 -16.18 -0.31 14.43
CA LEU A 197 -15.93 1.12 14.52
C LEU A 197 -16.92 1.81 15.47
N ARG A 198 -18.21 1.45 15.41
CA ARG A 198 -19.22 1.99 16.33
C ARG A 198 -18.90 1.66 17.79
N SER A 199 -18.62 0.39 18.11
CA SER A 199 -18.28 0.00 19.47
C SER A 199 -17.08 0.77 20.03
N TYR A 200 -16.07 1.02 19.18
CA TYR A 200 -14.91 1.81 19.59
C TYR A 200 -15.28 3.26 19.95
N LEU A 201 -16.15 3.89 19.16
CA LEU A 201 -16.64 5.24 19.44
C LEU A 201 -17.52 5.28 20.71
N GLU A 202 -18.45 4.34 20.85
CA GLU A 202 -19.35 4.23 22.01
C GLU A 202 -18.56 4.09 23.32
N ASP A 203 -17.48 3.30 23.31
CA ASP A 203 -16.65 3.04 24.49
C ASP A 203 -15.70 4.19 24.86
N ARG A 204 -15.37 5.08 23.90
CA ARG A 204 -14.28 6.06 24.07
C ARG A 204 -14.68 7.52 23.91
N LEU A 205 -15.89 7.82 23.46
CA LEU A 205 -16.38 9.19 23.47
C LEU A 205 -16.48 9.70 24.93
N PRO A 206 -16.13 10.97 25.20
CA PRO A 206 -15.74 12.02 24.25
C PRO A 206 -14.23 12.11 23.91
N ALA A 207 -13.40 11.19 24.39
CA ALA A 207 -11.93 11.30 24.34
C ALA A 207 -11.30 10.98 22.97
N VAL A 208 -12.09 10.58 21.98
CA VAL A 208 -11.63 10.27 20.62
C VAL A 208 -11.14 11.55 19.93
N ALA A 209 -10.02 11.49 19.20
CA ALA A 209 -9.56 12.65 18.43
C ALA A 209 -10.55 13.00 17.30
N PRO A 210 -10.77 14.29 16.98
CA PRO A 210 -11.74 14.71 15.96
C PRO A 210 -11.50 14.09 14.59
N ALA A 211 -10.25 14.01 14.15
CA ALA A 211 -9.89 13.39 12.88
C ALA A 211 -10.24 11.89 12.85
N LEU A 212 -9.95 11.17 13.94
CA LEU A 212 -10.30 9.76 14.07
C LEU A 212 -11.82 9.55 14.08
N PHE A 213 -12.57 10.42 14.76
CA PHE A 213 -14.03 10.38 14.75
C PHE A 213 -14.60 10.57 13.33
N GLN A 214 -14.10 11.56 12.58
CA GLN A 214 -14.52 11.82 11.21
C GLN A 214 -14.20 10.65 10.27
N GLU A 215 -13.01 10.07 10.40
CA GLU A 215 -12.60 8.90 9.60
C GLU A 215 -13.52 7.70 9.88
N MET A 216 -13.79 7.39 11.16
CA MET A 216 -14.72 6.33 11.53
C MET A 216 -16.15 6.60 11.04
N ALA A 217 -16.61 7.84 11.14
CA ALA A 217 -17.94 8.21 10.66
C ALA A 217 -18.06 8.04 9.13
N SER A 218 -17.02 8.43 8.39
CA SER A 218 -16.91 8.24 6.94
C SER A 218 -16.94 6.75 6.60
N ALA A 219 -16.09 5.95 7.24
CA ALA A 219 -16.02 4.50 7.04
C ALA A 219 -17.36 3.81 7.38
N ILE A 220 -18.01 4.16 8.49
CA ILE A 220 -19.33 3.60 8.86
C ILE A 220 -20.38 3.92 7.80
N LYS A 221 -20.45 5.18 7.32
CA LYS A 221 -21.38 5.59 6.26
C LYS A 221 -21.10 4.85 4.95
N LYS A 222 -19.82 4.73 4.56
CA LYS A 222 -19.39 3.98 3.37
C LYS A 222 -19.84 2.52 3.41
N LEU A 223 -19.86 1.91 4.60
CA LEU A 223 -20.34 0.54 4.82
C LEU A 223 -21.88 0.42 4.89
N GLY A 224 -22.63 1.53 4.81
CA GLY A 224 -24.09 1.57 4.91
C GLY A 224 -24.63 1.65 6.34
N GLY A 225 -23.79 1.99 7.33
CA GLY A 225 -24.21 2.20 8.70
C GLY A 225 -24.67 3.64 8.98
N ASN A 226 -25.40 3.83 10.08
CA ASN A 226 -25.75 5.15 10.60
C ASN A 226 -24.82 5.57 11.74
N MET A 227 -24.83 6.87 12.06
CA MET A 227 -24.08 7.46 13.19
C MET A 227 -25.01 7.88 14.32
N ASP A 228 -26.23 7.35 14.36
CA ASP A 228 -27.22 7.76 15.36
C ASP A 228 -26.72 7.45 16.78
N GLY A 229 -26.95 8.40 17.68
CA GLY A 229 -26.49 8.35 19.07
C GLY A 229 -25.02 8.71 19.28
N LEU A 230 -24.21 8.89 18.21
CA LEU A 230 -22.79 9.24 18.31
C LEU A 230 -22.58 10.71 17.99
N VAL A 231 -22.30 11.51 19.02
CA VAL A 231 -22.02 12.95 18.87
C VAL A 231 -20.68 13.25 19.51
N HIS A 232 -19.77 13.81 18.70
CA HIS A 232 -18.49 14.28 19.19
C HIS A 232 -18.63 15.73 19.69
N PRO A 233 -18.07 16.11 20.86
CA PRO A 233 -18.27 17.45 21.44
C PRO A 233 -17.81 18.62 20.56
N MET A 234 -16.81 18.40 19.70
CA MET A 234 -16.35 19.41 18.72
C MET A 234 -17.29 19.57 17.51
N PHE A 235 -18.23 18.65 17.31
CA PHE A 235 -19.22 18.67 16.24
C PHE A 235 -20.63 18.55 16.83
N PRO A 236 -21.06 19.50 17.69
CA PRO A 236 -22.42 19.49 18.20
C PRO A 236 -23.39 19.61 17.02
N MET A 237 -24.50 18.85 17.05
CA MET A 237 -25.50 18.84 15.99
C MET A 237 -26.10 20.24 15.80
N ALA A 238 -25.50 21.07 14.94
CA ALA A 238 -26.02 22.38 14.55
C ALA A 238 -26.56 22.41 13.11
N ASP A 239 -26.45 21.32 12.34
CA ASP A 239 -26.91 21.26 10.94
C ASP A 239 -27.85 20.08 10.69
N ARG A 240 -29.08 20.17 11.19
CA ARG A 240 -30.21 19.37 10.66
C ARG A 240 -31.12 20.15 9.72
N ASP A 241 -30.89 21.45 9.48
CA ASP A 241 -31.85 22.32 8.79
C ASP A 241 -31.36 22.98 7.48
N MET A 242 -30.18 22.64 6.92
CA MET A 242 -29.69 23.28 5.68
C MET A 242 -29.55 22.39 4.43
N MET A 243 -30.02 21.14 4.46
CA MET A 243 -30.09 20.31 3.23
C MET A 243 -31.37 19.47 3.18
N SER A 244 -32.51 20.16 3.20
CA SER A 244 -33.78 19.67 2.64
C SER A 244 -33.97 20.21 1.22
#